data_AF-A0A2D4PAH5-F1
#
_entry.id   AF-A0A2D4PAH5-F1
#
_cell.length_a   1.000
_cell.length_b   1.000
_cell.length_c   1.000
_cell.angle_alpha   90.00
_cell.angle_beta   90.00
_cell.angle_gamma   90.00
#
_symmetry.space_group_name_H-M   'P 1'
#
loop_
_entity.id
_entity.type
_entity.pdbx_description
1 polymer ?
#
loop_
_entity_poly.entity_id
_entity_poly.type
_entity_poly.pdbx_seq_one_letter_code
_entity_poly.pdbx_strand_id
1 'polypeptide(L)'
;AYGNSSSTAAVIGNPKLPSSVMDRWLWGPMPSAEEEAYAVSELLGCQALVGSAATKETVMSALAQAECVHFATHISWKLAALVLAPNAESAPSGRKGSFGNSYMIPESLHMQDDASDVGSISDCPPLP
;
A
#
# COMPACT_ATOMS: atom_id res chain seq x y z
N ALA A 1 34.77 -10.49 10.33
CA ALA A 1 33.68 -11.30 9.78
C ALA A 1 32.44 -11.02 10.61
N TYR A 2 31.55 -10.15 10.13
CA TYR A 2 30.26 -9.94 10.79
C TYR A 2 29.43 -11.19 10.51
N GLY A 3 28.95 -11.84 11.58
CA GLY A 3 28.29 -13.13 11.51
C GLY A 3 27.06 -13.02 10.62
N ASN A 4 27.02 -13.86 9.57
CA ASN A 4 25.83 -14.06 8.78
C ASN A 4 24.87 -14.95 9.57
N SER A 5 24.33 -14.44 10.68
CA SER A 5 23.06 -14.95 11.18
C SER A 5 22.09 -14.71 10.03
N SER A 6 21.60 -15.78 9.41
CA SER A 6 20.49 -15.70 8.46
C SER A 6 19.25 -15.27 9.25
N SER A 7 19.21 -13.99 9.64
CA SER A 7 18.02 -13.38 10.21
C SER A 7 16.96 -13.54 9.15
N THR A 8 15.81 -14.10 9.52
CA THR A 8 14.72 -14.31 8.57
C THR A 8 14.21 -12.95 8.15
N ALA A 9 14.74 -12.46 7.03
CA ALA A 9 14.41 -11.15 6.50
C ALA A 9 13.47 -11.28 5.31
N ALA A 10 12.47 -10.40 5.26
CA ALA A 10 11.64 -10.20 4.08
C ALA A 10 11.95 -8.84 3.47
N VAL A 11 12.35 -8.83 2.19
CA VAL A 11 12.67 -7.60 1.45
C VAL A 11 11.70 -7.47 0.28
N ILE A 12 10.94 -6.37 0.23
CA ILE A 12 9.91 -6.12 -0.78
C ILE A 12 10.25 -4.81 -1.49
N GLY A 13 10.28 -4.81 -2.82
CA GLY A 13 10.68 -3.65 -3.62
C GLY A 13 9.84 -3.44 -4.88
N ASN A 14 9.50 -2.20 -5.18
CA ASN A 14 8.84 -1.79 -6.44
C ASN A 14 7.78 -2.78 -6.98
N PRO A 15 6.69 -3.07 -6.24
CA PRO A 15 5.65 -3.96 -6.73
C PRO A 15 5.02 -3.43 -8.02
N LYS A 16 4.80 -4.32 -8.99
CA LYS A 16 4.30 -3.93 -10.31
C LYS A 16 2.80 -3.65 -10.26
N LEU A 17 2.42 -2.42 -10.62
CA LEU A 17 1.03 -1.99 -10.63
C LEU A 17 0.50 -1.81 -12.06
N PRO A 18 -0.81 -2.01 -12.30
CA PRO A 18 -1.45 -1.65 -13.55
C PRO A 18 -1.37 -0.15 -13.81
N SER A 19 -1.18 0.27 -15.06
CA SER A 19 -1.11 1.69 -15.44
C SER A 19 -2.31 2.50 -14.96
N SER A 20 -3.52 1.91 -15.01
CA SER A 20 -4.74 2.58 -14.52
C SER A 20 -4.70 2.94 -13.03
N VAL A 21 -4.00 2.14 -12.21
CA VAL A 21 -3.79 2.46 -10.78
C VAL A 21 -2.73 3.55 -10.66
N MET A 22 -1.63 3.43 -11.39
CA MET A 22 -0.56 4.45 -11.39
C MET A 22 -1.10 5.83 -11.76
N ASP A 23 -1.89 5.91 -12.85
CA ASP A 23 -2.49 7.16 -13.32
C ASP A 23 -3.48 7.74 -12.31
N ARG A 24 -4.35 6.89 -11.72
CA ARG A 24 -5.37 7.33 -10.75
C ARG A 24 -4.76 7.96 -9.50
N TRP A 25 -3.62 7.45 -9.05
CA TRP A 25 -2.92 7.93 -7.86
C TRP A 25 -1.76 8.89 -8.21
N LEU A 26 -1.59 9.23 -9.50
CA LEU A 26 -0.50 10.05 -10.02
C LEU A 26 0.88 9.55 -9.60
N TRP A 27 1.03 8.23 -9.46
CA TRP A 27 2.30 7.61 -9.13
C TRP A 27 3.13 7.36 -10.39
N GLY A 28 4.44 7.59 -10.26
CA GLY A 28 5.43 7.22 -11.27
C GLY A 28 6.10 5.87 -10.96
N PRO A 29 6.77 5.25 -11.95
CA PRO A 29 7.62 4.10 -11.70
C PRO A 29 8.68 4.45 -10.65
N MET A 30 9.07 3.47 -9.82
CA MET A 30 10.01 3.67 -8.73
C MET A 30 11.21 2.70 -8.86
N PRO A 31 12.05 2.85 -9.90
CA PRO A 31 13.15 1.92 -10.17
C PRO A 31 14.19 1.90 -9.04
N SER A 32 14.44 3.05 -8.40
CA SER A 32 15.36 3.15 -7.26
C SER A 32 14.95 2.27 -6.08
N ALA A 33 13.65 2.02 -5.89
CA ALA A 33 13.17 1.12 -4.83
C ALA A 33 13.40 -0.35 -5.18
N GLU A 34 13.43 -0.69 -6.47
CA GLU A 34 13.82 -2.03 -6.91
C GLU A 34 15.32 -2.26 -6.69
N GLU A 35 16.14 -1.26 -7.04
CA GLU A 35 17.59 -1.27 -6.80
C GLU A 35 17.92 -1.39 -5.30
N GLU A 36 17.23 -0.62 -4.44
CA GLU A 36 17.38 -0.71 -2.98
C GLU A 36 17.01 -2.10 -2.47
N ALA A 37 15.89 -2.66 -2.90
CA ALA A 37 15.46 -3.98 -2.47
C ALA A 37 16.48 -5.07 -2.85
N TYR A 38 17.08 -5.00 -4.04
CA TYR A 38 18.15 -5.92 -4.42
C TYR A 38 19.38 -5.76 -3.52
N ALA A 39 19.86 -4.52 -3.33
CA ALA A 39 21.04 -4.26 -2.49
C ALA A 39 20.85 -4.71 -1.04
N VAL A 40 19.68 -4.44 -0.46
CA VAL A 40 19.35 -4.86 0.92
C VAL A 40 19.19 -6.38 1.00
N SER A 41 18.59 -7.02 0.00
CA SER A 41 18.42 -8.47 -0.01
C SER A 41 19.75 -9.22 -0.10
N GLU A 42 20.72 -8.70 -0.87
CA GLU A 42 22.08 -9.22 -0.94
C GLU A 42 22.78 -9.13 0.41
N LEU A 43 22.67 -7.98 1.09
CA LEU A 43 23.24 -7.78 2.43
C LEU A 43 22.66 -8.73 3.48
N LEU A 44 21.36 -9.03 3.37
CA LEU A 44 20.64 -9.89 4.31
C LEU A 44 20.68 -11.38 3.91
N GLY A 45 21.26 -11.71 2.76
CA GLY A 45 21.32 -13.08 2.23
C GLY A 45 19.94 -13.69 1.97
N CYS A 46 18.97 -12.89 1.54
CA CYS A 46 17.59 -13.32 1.26
C CYS A 46 17.17 -12.98 -0.17
N GLN A 47 16.04 -13.53 -0.62
CA GLN A 47 15.49 -13.21 -1.94
C GLN A 47 14.53 -12.01 -1.83
N ALA A 48 14.77 -10.97 -2.63
CA ALA A 48 13.84 -9.86 -2.75
C ALA A 48 12.54 -10.27 -3.48
N LEU A 49 11.40 -9.80 -2.99
CA LEU A 49 10.10 -9.86 -3.66
C LEU A 49 9.89 -8.55 -4.41
N VAL A 50 10.02 -8.57 -5.75
CA VAL A 50 9.89 -7.37 -6.58
C VAL A 50 8.94 -7.54 -7.76
N GLY A 51 8.51 -6.41 -8.33
CA GLY A 51 7.70 -6.41 -9.55
C GLY A 51 6.41 -7.21 -9.38
N SER A 52 6.09 -8.08 -10.33
CA SER A 52 4.87 -8.91 -10.29
C SER A 52 4.87 -9.98 -9.19
N ALA A 53 6.03 -10.30 -8.62
CA ALA A 53 6.14 -11.34 -7.58
C ALA A 53 5.81 -10.81 -6.18
N ALA A 54 5.81 -9.48 -5.99
CA ALA A 54 5.49 -8.82 -4.73
C ALA A 54 3.96 -8.71 -4.50
N THR A 55 3.26 -9.85 -4.57
CA THR A 55 1.81 -9.92 -4.33
C THR A 55 1.49 -10.01 -2.85
N LYS A 56 0.22 -9.82 -2.48
CA LYS A 56 -0.21 -9.93 -1.08
C LYS A 56 0.14 -11.30 -0.49
N GLU A 57 -0.08 -12.38 -1.22
CA GLU A 57 0.05 -13.75 -0.75
C GLU A 57 1.51 -14.11 -0.53
N THR A 58 2.39 -13.77 -1.47
CA THR A 58 3.83 -14.01 -1.33
C THR A 58 4.43 -13.18 -0.20
N VAL A 59 4.04 -11.90 -0.10
CA VAL A 59 4.49 -11.01 0.96
C VAL A 59 3.99 -11.48 2.32
N MET A 60 2.71 -11.81 2.47
CA MET A 60 2.17 -12.32 3.74
C MET A 60 2.83 -13.65 4.15
N SER A 61 3.12 -14.54 3.18
CA SER A 61 3.84 -15.78 3.45
C SER A 61 5.27 -15.54 3.93
N ALA A 62 5.99 -14.57 3.34
CA ALA A 62 7.32 -14.20 3.79
C ALA A 62 7.30 -13.59 5.19
N LEU A 63 6.34 -12.70 5.44
CA LEU A 63 6.18 -12.01 6.74
C LEU A 63 5.86 -12.96 7.90
N ALA A 64 5.18 -14.08 7.64
CA ALA A 64 4.84 -15.06 8.67
C ALA A 64 6.06 -15.67 9.38
N GLN A 65 7.23 -15.64 8.72
CA GLN A 65 8.48 -16.18 9.26
C GLN A 65 9.55 -15.10 9.47
N ALA A 66 9.27 -13.86 9.08
CA ALA A 66 10.26 -12.79 9.09
C ALA A 66 10.39 -12.12 10.47
N GLU A 67 11.63 -11.99 10.92
CA GLU A 67 12.00 -11.21 12.10
C GLU A 67 12.37 -9.77 11.74
N CYS A 68 12.78 -9.54 10.49
CA CYS A 68 13.13 -8.24 9.96
C CYS A 68 12.44 -8.03 8.61
N VAL A 69 11.92 -6.82 8.37
CA VAL A 69 11.19 -6.52 7.15
C VAL A 69 11.63 -5.18 6.60
N HIS A 70 11.95 -5.17 5.30
CA HIS A 70 12.26 -3.97 4.55
C HIS A 70 11.26 -3.78 3.40
N PHE A 71 10.65 -2.60 3.34
CA PHE A 71 9.72 -2.21 2.29
C PHE A 71 10.24 -1.00 1.54
N ALA A 72 10.50 -1.18 0.25
CA ALA A 72 10.76 -0.14 -0.72
C ALA A 72 9.58 -0.10 -1.72
N THR A 73 8.43 0.43 -1.29
CA THR A 73 7.19 0.47 -2.09
C THR A 73 6.42 1.78 -1.89
N HIS A 74 5.45 2.04 -2.77
CA HIS A 74 4.49 3.11 -2.57
C HIS A 74 3.63 2.86 -1.34
N ILE A 75 3.23 3.96 -0.68
CA ILE A 75 2.37 3.93 0.51
C ILE A 75 1.16 4.84 0.33
N SER A 76 -0.01 4.38 0.76
CA SER A 76 -1.22 5.19 0.84
C SER A 76 -1.44 5.64 2.28
N TRP A 77 -1.23 6.92 2.52
CA TRP A 77 -1.42 7.52 3.84
C TRP A 77 -2.89 7.60 4.22
N LYS A 78 -3.76 7.87 3.24
CA LYS A 78 -5.22 7.90 3.43
C LYS A 78 -5.79 6.56 3.89
N LEU A 79 -5.21 5.46 3.41
CA LEU A 79 -5.66 4.10 3.72
C LEU A 79 -4.78 3.41 4.76
N ALA A 80 -3.71 4.06 5.23
CA ALA A 80 -2.65 3.46 6.04
C ALA A 80 -2.18 2.11 5.47
N ALA A 81 -1.90 2.06 4.17
CA ALA A 81 -1.68 0.81 3.44
C ALA A 81 -0.37 0.81 2.64
N LEU A 82 0.30 -0.34 2.62
CA LEU A 82 1.37 -0.67 1.70
C LEU A 82 0.77 -1.09 0.36
N VAL A 83 1.37 -0.65 -0.73
CA VAL A 83 0.91 -0.99 -2.08
C VAL A 83 1.69 -2.20 -2.59
N LEU A 84 0.99 -3.22 -3.07
CA LEU A 84 1.53 -4.49 -3.55
C LEU A 84 1.02 -4.82 -4.95
N ALA A 85 1.69 -5.75 -5.63
CA ALA A 85 1.28 -6.20 -6.94
C ALA A 85 -0.06 -6.96 -6.86
N PRO A 86 -0.98 -6.76 -7.81
CA PRO A 86 -2.21 -7.53 -7.86
C PRO A 86 -1.90 -8.98 -8.29
N ASN A 87 -2.72 -9.92 -7.82
CA ASN A 87 -2.66 -11.27 -8.35
C ASN A 87 -3.14 -11.34 -9.79
N ALA A 88 -2.41 -12.11 -10.61
CA ALA A 88 -2.75 -12.34 -12.01
C ALA A 88 -4.15 -12.98 -12.18
N GLU A 89 -4.60 -13.81 -11.22
CA GLU A 89 -5.94 -14.44 -11.25
C GLU A 89 -7.10 -13.48 -10.98
N SER A 90 -6.84 -12.28 -10.47
CA SER A 90 -7.87 -11.28 -10.18
C SER A 90 -7.98 -10.18 -11.24
N ALA A 91 -7.25 -10.27 -12.36
CA ALA A 91 -7.39 -9.32 -13.45
C ALA A 91 -8.82 -9.44 -14.03
N PRO A 92 -9.67 -8.40 -13.92
CA PRO A 92 -11.00 -8.45 -14.52
C PRO A 92 -10.83 -8.45 -16.04
N SER A 93 -10.96 -9.63 -16.65
CA SER A 93 -11.14 -9.73 -18.09
C SER A 93 -12.42 -8.99 -18.47
N GLY A 94 -12.30 -7.74 -18.92
CA GLY A 94 -13.19 -7.08 -19.88
C GLY A 94 -14.70 -7.24 -19.71
N ARG A 95 -15.25 -7.25 -18.49
CA ARG A 95 -16.71 -7.17 -18.29
C ARG A 95 -17.11 -5.74 -17.95
N LYS A 96 -17.75 -5.05 -18.91
CA LYS A 96 -18.73 -3.99 -18.61
C LYS A 96 -19.77 -4.60 -17.67
N GLY A 97 -19.56 -4.48 -16.37
CA GLY A 97 -20.45 -4.97 -15.34
C GLY A 97 -20.74 -3.83 -14.38
N SER A 98 -22.01 -3.43 -14.32
CA SER A 98 -22.57 -2.48 -13.37
C SER A 98 -21.98 -2.70 -11.97
N PHE A 99 -21.44 -1.65 -11.37
CA PHE A 99 -20.94 -1.66 -9.99
C PHE A 99 -22.14 -1.86 -9.04
N GLY A 100 -22.50 -3.11 -8.79
CA GLY A 100 -23.47 -3.50 -7.78
C GLY A 100 -22.82 -3.44 -6.40
N ASN A 101 -23.43 -2.66 -5.50
CA ASN A 101 -23.15 -2.57 -4.08
C ASN A 101 -22.83 -3.92 -3.43
N SER A 102 -21.69 -4.01 -2.74
CA SER A 102 -21.56 -4.89 -1.57
C SER A 102 -20.45 -4.38 -0.65
N TYR A 103 -20.72 -3.28 0.04
CA TYR A 103 -20.24 -3.08 1.40
C TYR A 103 -21.48 -2.66 2.19
N MET A 104 -22.11 -3.61 2.88
CA MET A 104 -23.10 -3.26 3.89
C MET A 104 -22.37 -2.50 4.99
N ILE A 105 -22.61 -1.19 5.06
CA ILE A 105 -22.31 -0.38 6.22
C ILE A 105 -23.27 -0.85 7.32
N PRO A 106 -22.79 -1.28 8.50
CA PRO A 106 -23.69 -1.59 9.62
C PRO A 106 -24.55 -0.36 9.97
N GLU A 107 -25.85 -0.55 10.23
CA GLU A 107 -26.77 0.55 10.62
C GLU A 107 -26.29 1.33 11.88
N SER A 108 -25.34 0.79 12.63
CA SER A 108 -24.75 1.41 13.82
C SER A 108 -23.87 2.66 13.55
N LEU A 109 -23.58 3.00 12.29
CA LEU A 109 -22.75 4.15 11.91
C LEU A 109 -23.53 5.29 11.24
N HIS A 110 -24.86 5.35 11.42
CA HIS A 110 -25.66 6.50 10.99
C HIS A 110 -25.51 7.66 11.98
N MET A 111 -24.37 8.36 11.99
CA MET A 111 -24.32 9.67 12.67
C MET A 111 -25.43 10.54 12.06
N GLN A 112 -26.46 10.81 12.87
CA GLN A 112 -27.53 11.72 12.55
C GLN A 112 -26.89 13.09 12.37
N ASP A 113 -26.90 13.57 11.13
CA ASP A 113 -26.51 14.94 10.78
C ASP A 113 -27.60 15.85 11.36
N ASP A 114 -27.37 16.30 12.60
CA ASP A 114 -28.22 17.28 13.26
C ASP A 114 -27.93 18.65 12.62
N ALA A 115 -28.61 18.88 11.51
CA ALA A 115 -28.66 20.17 10.84
C ALA A 115 -29.43 21.16 11.72
N SER A 116 -28.73 21.82 12.64
CA SER A 116 -29.21 23.03 13.32
C SER A 116 -28.25 24.18 13.08
N ASP A 117 -28.59 24.96 12.05
CA ASP A 117 -28.07 26.28 11.74
C ASP A 117 -28.42 27.27 12.86
N VAL A 118 -27.41 27.80 13.57
CA VAL A 118 -27.54 29.07 14.29
C VAL A 118 -26.17 29.75 14.38
N GLY A 119 -26.06 30.92 13.75
CA GLY A 119 -24.80 31.58 13.43
C GLY A 119 -23.96 32.05 14.61
N SER A 120 -22.67 32.25 14.33
CA SER A 120 -21.85 33.22 15.06
C SER A 120 -20.95 33.95 14.08
N ILE A 121 -21.16 35.26 14.04
CA ILE A 121 -20.45 36.24 13.24
C ILE A 121 -19.02 36.42 13.80
N SER A 122 -18.09 36.77 12.90
CA SER A 122 -16.87 37.59 13.06
C SER A 122 -15.98 37.39 14.31
N ASP A 123 -14.68 37.17 14.11
CA ASP A 123 -13.67 38.26 14.08
C ASP A 123 -12.25 37.65 14.06
N CYS A 124 -11.46 37.93 13.02
CA CYS A 124 -10.03 37.62 13.03
C CYS A 124 -9.26 38.86 13.55
N PRO A 125 -8.40 38.74 14.58
CA PRO A 125 -7.53 39.84 14.97
C PRO A 125 -6.41 40.03 13.94
N PRO A 126 -5.94 41.27 13.68
CA PRO A 126 -4.77 41.49 12.84
C PRO A 126 -3.49 41.08 13.59
N LEU A 127 -2.54 40.48 12.87
CA LEU A 127 -1.24 40.09 13.39
C LEU A 127 -0.28 41.29 13.51
N PRO A 128 0.63 41.29 14.49
CA PRO A 128 1.64 42.34 14.70
C PRO A 128 2.76 42.33 13.65
#